data_AF-A0A3C0FTD4-F1
#
_entry.id   AF-A0A3C0FTD4-F1
#
_cell.length_a   1.000
_cell.length_b   1.000
_cell.length_c   1.000
_cell.angle_alpha   90.00
_cell.angle_beta   90.00
_cell.angle_gamma   90.00
#
_symmetry.space_group_name_H-M   'P 1'
#
loop_
_entity.id
_entity.type
_entity.pdbx_description
1 polymer ?
#
loop_
_entity_poly.entity_id
_entity_poly.type
_entity_poly.pdbx_seq_one_letter_code
_entity_poly.pdbx_strand_id
1 'polypeptide(L)'
;ARGDQAAARRYSELIFNLFEGFGIEVPNTLWDSILTAPYAEQRMTTSSAVSHQLNAAAAARQKAKTAALAIQAQQVAAVDNADPKVLSDTVTSLLVIGQENDARRLATELLMSFNQ
;
A
#
# COMPACT_ATOMS: atom_id res chain seq x y z
N ALA A 1 18.94 15.43 10.10
CA ALA A 1 19.39 15.81 8.73
C ALA A 1 19.24 14.66 7.71
N ARG A 2 19.97 13.53 7.79
CA ARG A 2 19.79 12.38 6.85
C ARG A 2 18.63 11.45 7.22
N GLY A 3 18.39 11.21 8.52
CA GLY A 3 17.25 10.42 8.99
C GLY A 3 15.90 11.04 8.58
N ASP A 4 15.78 12.35 8.78
CA ASP A 4 14.57 13.12 8.41
C ASP A 4 14.28 13.06 6.90
N GLN A 5 15.31 13.05 6.06
CA GLN A 5 15.15 12.89 4.61
C GLN A 5 14.66 11.49 4.22
N ALA A 6 15.20 10.43 4.84
CA ALA A 6 14.75 9.07 4.60
C ALA A 6 13.31 8.85 5.07
N ALA A 7 12.95 9.41 6.23
CA ALA A 7 11.59 9.38 6.76
C ALA A 7 10.61 10.14 5.85
N ALA A 8 10.96 11.36 5.42
CA ALA A 8 10.15 12.15 4.49
C ALA A 8 9.96 11.42 3.15
N ARG A 9 11.00 10.76 2.64
CA ARG A 9 10.91 9.97 1.41
C ARG A 9 9.93 8.80 1.54
N ARG A 10 10.05 8.01 2.62
CA ARG A 10 9.13 6.90 2.91
C ARG A 10 7.69 7.38 3.07
N TYR A 11 7.50 8.52 3.72
CA TYR A 11 6.17 9.12 3.85
C TYR A 11 5.60 9.52 2.48
N SER A 12 6.38 10.18 1.63
CA SER A 12 5.96 10.49 0.25
C SER A 12 5.59 9.24 -0.55
N GLU A 13 6.40 8.17 -0.47
CA GLU A 13 6.09 6.89 -1.13
C GLU A 13 4.76 6.30 -0.65
N LEU A 14 4.46 6.37 0.65
CA LEU A 14 3.18 5.95 1.20
C LEU A 14 2.01 6.76 0.64
N ILE A 15 2.12 8.09 0.63
CA ILE A 15 1.08 8.97 0.08
C ILE A 15 0.84 8.67 -1.39
N PHE A 16 1.90 8.50 -2.18
CA PHE A 16 1.76 8.25 -3.62
C PHE A 16 1.12 6.88 -3.88
N ASN A 17 1.54 5.83 -3.17
CA ASN A 17 0.93 4.50 -3.26
C ASN A 17 -0.55 4.50 -2.84
N LEU A 18 -0.93 5.31 -1.84
CA LEU A 18 -2.32 5.48 -1.44
C LEU A 18 -3.15 6.16 -2.51
N PHE A 19 -2.64 7.24 -3.13
CA PHE A 19 -3.31 7.87 -4.25
C PHE A 19 -3.56 6.88 -5.39
N GLU A 20 -2.53 6.15 -5.81
CA GLU A 20 -2.69 5.12 -6.84
C GLU A 20 -3.68 4.03 -6.42
N GLY A 21 -3.67 3.63 -5.15
CA GLY A 21 -4.62 2.66 -4.59
C GLY A 21 -6.07 3.12 -4.68
N PHE A 22 -6.32 4.43 -4.57
CA PHE A 22 -7.63 5.05 -4.77
C PHE A 22 -7.92 5.42 -6.24
N GLY A 23 -7.06 5.04 -7.18
CA GLY A 23 -7.21 5.36 -8.61
C GLY A 23 -6.87 6.81 -8.97
N ILE A 24 -6.14 7.51 -8.10
CA ILE A 24 -5.63 8.86 -8.34
C ILE A 24 -4.22 8.73 -8.90
N GLU A 25 -4.03 9.17 -10.14
CA GLU A 25 -2.72 9.13 -10.81
C GLU A 25 -1.73 10.09 -10.14
N VAL A 26 -0.53 9.59 -9.85
CA VAL A 26 0.59 10.38 -9.34
C VAL A 26 1.56 10.68 -10.49
N PRO A 27 1.87 11.96 -10.78
CA PRO A 27 2.81 12.31 -11.84
C PRO A 27 4.18 11.65 -11.68
N ASN A 28 4.75 11.12 -12.78
CA ASN A 28 6.08 10.51 -12.79
C ASN A 28 7.18 11.43 -12.21
N THR A 29 7.07 12.74 -12.41
CA THR A 29 8.04 13.70 -11.85
C THR A 29 8.11 13.68 -10.32
N LEU A 30 7.01 13.32 -9.64
CA LEU A 30 7.00 13.15 -8.19
C LEU A 30 7.68 11.83 -7.78
N TRP A 31 7.43 10.75 -8.52
CA TRP A 31 8.15 9.48 -8.35
C TRP A 31 9.65 9.63 -8.58
N ASP A 32 10.04 10.33 -9.64
CA ASP A 32 11.45 10.63 -9.96
C ASP A 32 12.11 11.44 -8.84
N SER A 33 11.39 12.34 -8.18
CA SER A 33 11.92 13.18 -7.10
C SER A 33 12.31 12.41 -5.84
N ILE A 34 11.73 11.21 -5.64
CA ILE A 34 12.00 10.35 -4.49
C ILE A 34 12.86 9.13 -4.85
N LEU A 35 13.10 8.90 -6.15
CA LEU A 35 13.96 7.82 -6.62
C LEU A 35 15.43 8.16 -6.32
N THR A 36 16.02 7.47 -5.35
CA THR A 36 17.37 7.75 -4.86
C THR A 36 18.21 6.48 -4.83
N ALA A 37 19.45 6.57 -5.31
CA ALA A 37 20.38 5.45 -5.28
C ALA A 37 20.95 5.25 -3.85
N PRO A 38 21.20 4.00 -3.42
CA PRO A 38 20.96 2.75 -4.14
C PRO A 38 19.47 2.38 -4.16
N TYR A 39 18.99 1.89 -5.32
CA TYR A 39 17.56 1.59 -5.54
C TYR A 39 17.05 0.33 -4.80
N ALA A 40 17.94 -0.41 -4.15
CA ALA A 40 17.60 -1.64 -3.45
C ALA A 40 17.38 -1.36 -1.96
N GLU A 41 16.19 -1.69 -1.47
CA GLU A 41 15.84 -1.58 -0.06
C GLU A 41 15.24 -2.88 0.47
N GLN A 42 15.62 -3.25 1.70
CA GLN A 42 15.01 -4.37 2.39
C GLN A 42 13.68 -3.95 2.98
N ARG A 43 12.59 -4.34 2.31
CA ARG A 43 11.22 -4.08 2.72
C ARG A 43 10.47 -5.38 2.91
N MET A 44 9.54 -5.40 3.86
CA MET A 44 8.66 -6.53 4.02
C MET A 44 7.50 -6.41 3.05
N THR A 45 7.27 -7.46 2.26
CA THR A 45 6.16 -7.54 1.32
C THR A 45 5.37 -8.82 1.56
N THR A 46 4.12 -8.85 1.08
CA THR A 46 3.31 -10.05 1.12
C THR A 46 3.92 -11.14 0.25
N SER A 47 3.68 -12.40 0.60
CA SER A 47 3.98 -13.52 -0.31
C SER A 47 3.34 -13.27 -1.67
N SER A 48 4.09 -13.52 -2.75
CA SER A 48 3.62 -13.34 -4.13
C SER A 48 2.35 -14.14 -4.42
N ALA A 49 2.16 -15.29 -3.75
CA ALA A 49 0.93 -16.08 -3.85
C ALA A 49 -0.28 -15.36 -3.25
N VAL A 50 -0.10 -14.65 -2.12
CA VAL A 50 -1.17 -13.87 -1.48
C VAL A 50 -1.54 -12.68 -2.36
N SER A 51 -0.57 -11.92 -2.86
CA SER A 51 -0.83 -10.78 -3.76
C SER A 51 -1.56 -11.23 -5.02
N HIS A 52 -1.10 -12.33 -5.64
CA HIS A 52 -1.76 -12.87 -6.83
C HIS A 52 -3.21 -13.30 -6.54
N GLN A 53 -3.45 -14.03 -5.45
CA GLN A 53 -4.79 -14.48 -5.10
C GLN A 53 -5.70 -13.32 -4.70
N LEU A 54 -5.17 -12.27 -4.07
CA LEU A 54 -5.93 -11.07 -3.71
C LEU A 54 -6.43 -10.38 -4.97
N ASN A 55 -5.54 -10.12 -5.93
CA ASN A 55 -5.87 -9.51 -7.21
C ASN A 55 -6.88 -10.36 -8.01
N ALA A 56 -6.65 -11.68 -8.06
CA ALA A 56 -7.55 -12.61 -8.76
C ALA A 56 -8.95 -12.67 -8.11
N ALA A 57 -9.03 -12.71 -6.78
CA ALA A 57 -10.30 -12.71 -6.05
C ALA A 57 -11.05 -11.39 -6.23
N ALA A 58 -10.35 -10.26 -6.17
CA ALA A 58 -10.91 -8.94 -6.39
C ALA A 58 -11.47 -8.81 -7.81
N ALA A 59 -10.68 -9.17 -8.84
CA ALA A 59 -11.11 -9.15 -10.24
C ALA A 59 -12.35 -10.03 -10.48
N ALA A 60 -12.42 -11.19 -9.83
CA ALA A 60 -13.58 -12.10 -9.86
C ALA A 60 -14.74 -11.65 -8.95
N ARG A 61 -14.63 -10.48 -8.28
CA ARG A 61 -15.58 -9.93 -7.31
C ARG A 61 -15.96 -10.88 -6.17
N GLN A 62 -15.04 -11.76 -5.78
CA GLN A 62 -15.22 -12.70 -4.68
C GLN A 62 -15.04 -11.97 -3.34
N LYS A 63 -16.08 -11.27 -2.88
CA LYS A 63 -16.02 -10.36 -1.72
C LYS A 63 -15.38 -10.98 -0.48
N ALA A 64 -15.87 -12.16 -0.05
CA ALA A 64 -15.40 -12.83 1.16
C ALA A 64 -13.91 -13.24 1.05
N LYS A 65 -13.50 -13.79 -0.09
CA LYS A 65 -12.11 -14.20 -0.33
C LYS A 65 -11.18 -12.99 -0.40
N THR A 66 -11.62 -11.93 -1.07
CA THR A 66 -10.88 -10.67 -1.18
C THR A 66 -10.68 -10.04 0.20
N ALA A 67 -11.73 -9.97 1.02
CA ALA A 67 -11.64 -9.46 2.39
C ALA A 67 -10.71 -10.29 3.26
N ALA A 68 -10.77 -11.63 3.18
CA ALA A 68 -9.87 -12.51 3.93
C ALA A 68 -8.39 -12.32 3.53
N LEU A 69 -8.12 -12.19 2.23
CA LEU A 69 -6.76 -11.95 1.73
C LEU A 69 -6.27 -10.53 2.05
N ALA A 70 -7.17 -9.54 2.05
CA ALA A 70 -6.87 -8.17 2.47
C ALA A 70 -6.45 -8.13 3.96
N ILE A 71 -7.12 -8.89 4.83
CA ILE A 71 -6.71 -9.02 6.24
C ILE A 71 -5.31 -9.63 6.36
N GLN A 72 -4.99 -10.65 5.56
CA GLN A 72 -3.64 -11.25 5.54
C GLN A 72 -2.59 -10.25 5.04
N ALA A 73 -2.90 -9.50 3.98
CA ALA A 73 -1.99 -8.46 3.47
C ALA A 73 -1.76 -7.36 4.50
N GLN A 74 -2.78 -7.01 5.28
CA GLN A 74 -2.68 -5.99 6.32
C GLN A 74 -1.71 -6.36 7.45
N GLN A 75 -1.54 -7.66 7.74
CA GLN A 75 -0.54 -8.10 8.73
C GLN A 75 0.88 -7.72 8.32
N VAL A 76 1.16 -7.64 7.02
CA VAL A 76 2.44 -7.16 6.50
C VAL A 76 2.46 -5.63 6.50
N ALA A 77 1.39 -4.98 6.02
CA ALA A 77 1.32 -3.52 5.92
C ALA A 77 1.51 -2.81 7.27
N ALA A 78 1.14 -3.46 8.38
CA ALA A 78 1.25 -2.90 9.73
C ALA A 78 2.67 -2.90 10.32
N VAL A 79 3.67 -3.42 9.62
CA VAL A 79 5.05 -3.48 10.13
C VAL A 79 5.87 -2.27 9.68
N ASP A 80 6.75 -1.77 10.54
CA ASP A 80 7.53 -0.53 10.35
C ASP A 80 8.28 -0.41 9.01
N ASN A 81 8.70 -1.54 8.42
CA ASN A 81 9.42 -1.58 7.14
C ASN A 81 8.61 -2.21 6.00
N ALA A 82 7.28 -2.23 6.10
CA ALA A 82 6.42 -2.72 5.04
C ALA A 82 6.57 -1.91 3.75
N ASP A 83 6.49 -2.58 2.62
CA ASP A 83 6.39 -1.89 1.33
C ASP A 83 5.00 -1.25 1.19
N PRO A 84 4.90 0.09 0.98
CA PRO A 84 3.61 0.75 0.82
C PRO A 84 2.76 0.23 -0.34
N LYS A 85 3.34 -0.48 -1.31
CA LYS A 85 2.59 -1.11 -2.39
C LYS A 85 1.62 -2.18 -1.88
N VAL A 86 1.95 -2.87 -0.78
CA VAL A 86 1.05 -3.85 -0.14
C VAL A 86 -0.27 -3.18 0.25
N LEU A 87 -0.21 -1.97 0.80
CA LEU A 87 -1.39 -1.20 1.16
C LEU A 87 -2.16 -0.74 -0.09
N SER A 88 -1.46 -0.20 -1.08
CA SER A 88 -2.05 0.20 -2.37
C SER A 88 -2.85 -0.94 -3.02
N ASP A 89 -2.28 -2.14 -3.09
CA ASP A 89 -2.92 -3.33 -3.66
C ASP A 89 -4.16 -3.75 -2.85
N THR A 90 -4.07 -3.64 -1.51
CA THR A 90 -5.17 -3.97 -0.61
C THR A 90 -6.33 -2.98 -0.76
N VAL A 91 -6.04 -1.67 -0.77
CA VAL A 91 -7.02 -0.61 -1.01
C VAL A 91 -7.69 -0.81 -2.37
N THR A 92 -6.90 -0.98 -3.44
CA THR A 92 -7.42 -1.23 -4.79
C THR A 92 -8.37 -2.42 -4.80
N SER A 93 -7.97 -3.53 -4.18
CA SER A 93 -8.77 -4.76 -4.14
C SER A 93 -10.10 -4.58 -3.40
N LEU A 94 -10.09 -3.84 -2.28
CA LEU A 94 -11.31 -3.49 -1.53
C LEU A 94 -12.23 -2.59 -2.34
N LEU A 95 -11.70 -1.60 -3.07
CA LEU A 95 -12.49 -0.74 -3.96
C LEU A 95 -13.17 -1.54 -5.08
N VAL A 96 -12.45 -2.47 -5.70
CA VAL A 96 -13.00 -3.33 -6.77
C VAL A 96 -14.24 -4.11 -6.31
N ILE A 97 -14.29 -4.53 -5.04
CA ILE A 97 -15.43 -5.26 -4.48
C ILE A 97 -16.49 -4.36 -3.82
N GLY A 98 -16.33 -3.03 -3.90
CA GLY A 98 -17.25 -2.02 -3.36
C GLY A 98 -17.12 -1.81 -1.85
N GLN A 99 -15.97 -2.10 -1.25
CA GLN A 99 -15.69 -1.90 0.18
C GLN A 99 -14.91 -0.59 0.42
N GLU A 100 -15.46 0.52 -0.05
CA GLU A 100 -14.81 1.84 0.02
C GLU A 100 -14.57 2.32 1.46
N ASN A 101 -15.50 2.04 2.37
CA ASN A 101 -15.37 2.41 3.77
C ASN A 101 -14.21 1.68 4.45
N ASP A 102 -14.06 0.37 4.18
CA ASP A 102 -12.96 -0.42 4.72
C ASP A 102 -11.63 0.04 4.13
N ALA A 103 -11.58 0.31 2.82
CA ALA A 103 -10.39 0.84 2.16
C ALA A 103 -9.95 2.19 2.76
N ARG A 104 -10.89 3.12 2.98
CA ARG A 104 -10.63 4.42 3.58
C ARG A 104 -10.17 4.30 5.03
N ARG A 105 -10.82 3.44 5.80
CA ARG A 105 -10.46 3.18 7.19
C ARG A 105 -9.02 2.67 7.29
N LEU A 106 -8.69 1.65 6.48
CA LEU A 106 -7.36 1.06 6.43
C LEU A 106 -6.27 2.09 6.11
N ALA A 107 -6.49 2.88 5.05
CA ALA A 107 -5.58 3.93 4.64
C ALA A 107 -5.38 4.98 5.76
N THR A 108 -6.47 5.36 6.44
CA THR A 108 -6.42 6.33 7.53
C THR A 108 -5.64 5.81 8.73
N GLU A 109 -5.89 4.56 9.16
CA GLU A 109 -5.19 3.93 10.28
C GLU A 109 -3.67 3.90 10.05
N LEU A 110 -3.23 3.58 8.83
CA LEU A 110 -1.81 3.57 8.43
C LEU A 110 -1.19 4.97 8.33
N LEU A 111 -1.92 5.96 7.81
CA LEU A 111 -1.45 7.34 7.82
C LEU A 111 -1.24 7.88 9.23
N MET A 112 -2.09 7.44 10.17
CA MET A 112 -1.95 7.81 11.57
C MET A 112 -0.79 7.10 12.26
N SER A 113 -0.48 5.84 11.88
CA SER A 113 0.66 5.12 12.46
C SER A 113 2.01 5.65 12.00
N PHE A 114 2.10 6.23 10.80
CA PHE A 114 3.34 6.84 10.28
C PHE A 114 3.67 8.21 10.88
N ASN A 115 2.69 8.88 11.50
CA ASN A 115 2.85 10.22 12.09
C ASN A 115 3.12 10.19 13.61
N GLN A 116 3.39 9.02 14.20
CA GLN A 116 3.75 8.83 15.61
C GLN A 116 5.25 8.54 15.75
#